data_AF-A0A3N5GVR5-F1
#
_entry.id   AF-A0A3N5GVR5-F1
#
_cell.length_a   1.000
_cell.length_b   1.000
_cell.length_c   1.000
_cell.angle_alpha   90.00
_cell.angle_beta   90.00
_cell.angle_gamma   90.00
#
_symmetry.space_group_name_H-M   'P 1'
#
loop_
_entity.id
_entity.type
_entity.pdbx_description
1 polymer ?
#
loop_
_entity_poly.entity_id
_entity_poly.type
_entity_poly.pdbx_seq_one_letter_code
_entity_poly.pdbx_strand_id
1 'polypeptide(L)'
;MGFTASDVVPFTQARANLSELAEQVKAGAEKIITKNGESYVALIDSDRLDYYHRLERERIHLLLIDDARRGLADVVAGRTQEADTAIAALQKRRAAARRSPARTAKRG
;
A
#
# COMPACT_ATOMS: atom_id res chain seq x y z
N MET A 1 8.73 9.23 11.23
CA MET A 1 9.87 8.30 11.15
C MET A 1 10.96 9.01 10.39
N GLY A 2 12.04 9.37 11.07
CA GLY A 2 13.21 9.99 10.46
C GLY A 2 14.40 9.11 10.72
N PHE A 3 15.08 8.68 9.66
CA PHE A 3 16.35 7.98 9.78
C PHE A 3 17.40 8.96 10.29
N THR A 4 18.19 8.53 11.25
CA THR A 4 19.34 9.29 11.74
C THR A 4 20.57 8.97 10.90
N ALA A 5 21.62 9.80 10.96
CA ALA A 5 22.87 9.53 10.24
C ALA A 5 23.49 8.18 10.65
N SER A 6 23.29 7.72 11.89
CA SER A 6 23.75 6.41 12.38
C SER A 6 22.97 5.22 11.81
N ASP A 7 21.83 5.47 11.16
CA ASP A 7 21.04 4.44 10.48
C ASP A 7 21.50 4.24 9.04
N VAL A 8 22.41 5.08 8.53
CA VAL A 8 22.91 5.02 7.16
C VAL A 8 24.34 4.47 7.15
N VAL A 9 24.53 3.31 6.51
CA VAL A 9 25.81 2.58 6.49
C VAL A 9 26.29 2.36 5.06
N PRO A 10 27.51 2.80 4.68
CA PRO A 10 28.09 2.47 3.38
C PRO A 10 28.24 0.96 3.15
N PHE A 11 28.00 0.50 1.93
CA PHE A 11 28.02 -0.93 1.55
C PHE A 11 29.31 -1.65 1.98
N THR A 12 30.46 -0.99 1.85
CA THR A 12 31.76 -1.54 2.27
C THR A 12 31.82 -1.79 3.79
N GLN A 13 31.29 -0.87 4.59
CA GLN A 13 31.22 -1.02 6.05
C GLN A 13 30.18 -2.08 6.43
N ALA A 14 29.03 -2.09 5.75
CA ALA A 14 28.00 -3.10 5.98
C ALA A 14 28.52 -4.52 5.73
N ARG A 15 29.32 -4.72 4.68
CA ARG A 15 29.97 -6.00 4.38
C ARG A 15 30.97 -6.41 5.46
N ALA A 16 31.74 -5.46 5.99
CA ALA A 16 32.77 -5.74 7.00
C ALA A 16 32.17 -6.08 8.38
N ASN A 17 31.04 -5.45 8.73
CA ASN A 17 30.47 -5.49 10.08
C ASN A 17 29.07 -6.14 10.10
N LEU A 18 28.79 -7.06 9.16
CA LEU A 18 27.43 -7.58 8.96
C LEU A 18 26.85 -8.23 10.22
N SER A 19 27.65 -8.99 10.98
CA SER A 19 27.20 -9.66 12.20
C SER A 19 26.73 -8.67 13.27
N GLU A 20 27.49 -7.59 13.50
CA GLU A 20 27.12 -6.57 14.48
C GLU A 20 25.87 -5.81 14.04
N LEU A 21 25.76 -5.48 12.75
CA LEU A 21 24.57 -4.84 12.19
C LEU A 21 23.33 -5.73 12.33
N ALA A 22 23.48 -7.05 12.17
CA ALA A 22 22.40 -8.00 12.36
C ALA A 22 21.91 -8.02 13.81
N GLU A 23 22.81 -8.02 14.80
CA GLU A 23 22.45 -7.94 16.23
C GLU A 23 21.74 -6.63 16.57
N GLN A 24 22.25 -5.49 16.07
CA GLN A 24 21.60 -4.19 16.25
C GLN A 24 20.19 -4.18 15.65
N VAL A 25 20.02 -4.74 14.45
CA VAL A 25 18.71 -4.84 13.80
C VAL A 25 17.79 -5.80 14.53
N LYS A 26 18.29 -6.91 15.08
CA LYS A 26 17.51 -7.82 15.93
C LYS A 26 17.05 -7.14 17.22
N ALA A 27 17.85 -6.22 17.76
CA ALA A 27 17.48 -5.36 18.88
C ALA A 27 16.50 -4.22 18.51
N GLY A 28 16.07 -4.14 17.24
CA GLY A 28 15.05 -3.21 16.77
C GLY A 28 15.59 -2.00 16.00
N ALA A 29 16.89 -1.90 15.77
CA ALA A 29 17.44 -0.87 14.90
C ALA A 29 16.99 -1.07 13.43
N GLU A 30 17.00 0.02 12.67
CA GLU A 30 16.82 0.00 11.22
C GLU A 30 18.13 0.47 10.59
N LYS A 31 18.59 -0.21 9.53
CA LYS A 31 19.81 0.19 8.82
C LYS A 31 19.53 0.32 7.33
N ILE A 32 19.87 1.47 6.76
CA ILE A 32 19.89 1.73 5.33
C ILE A 32 21.34 1.56 4.85
N ILE A 33 21.54 0.62 3.95
CA ILE A 33 22.82 0.42 3.30
C ILE A 33 22.88 1.28 2.04
N THR A 34 23.91 2.10 1.92
CA THR A 34 24.14 2.96 0.74
C THR A 34 25.24 2.40 -0.15
N LYS A 35 25.13 2.62 -1.45
CA LYS A 35 26.18 2.30 -2.43
C LYS A 35 26.43 3.53 -3.28
N ASN A 36 27.69 3.98 -3.35
CA ASN A 36 28.07 5.20 -4.07
C ASN A 36 27.31 6.46 -3.60
N GLY A 37 26.95 6.54 -2.31
CA GLY A 37 26.21 7.66 -1.74
C GLY A 37 24.70 7.61 -1.92
N GLU A 38 24.18 6.62 -2.66
CA GLU A 38 22.73 6.43 -2.86
C GLU A 38 22.19 5.31 -1.98
N SER A 39 20.94 5.43 -1.54
CA SER A 39 20.23 4.34 -0.85
C SER A 39 20.14 3.12 -1.74
N TYR A 40 20.58 1.96 -1.25
CA TYR A 40 20.67 0.73 -2.04
C TYR A 40 19.75 -0.38 -1.50
N VAL A 41 19.90 -0.77 -0.24
CA VAL A 41 19.06 -1.78 0.43
C VAL A 41 18.87 -1.42 1.90
N ALA A 42 17.89 -2.03 2.58
CA ALA A 42 17.73 -1.91 4.02
C ALA A 42 17.91 -3.27 4.70
N LEU A 43 18.44 -3.26 5.92
CA LEU A 43 18.48 -4.42 6.80
C LEU A 43 17.38 -4.26 7.86
N ILE A 44 16.56 -5.29 7.98
CA ILE A 44 15.41 -5.36 8.87
C ILE A 44 15.35 -6.74 9.52
N ASP A 45 14.89 -6.79 10.76
CA ASP A 45 14.62 -8.05 11.46
C ASP A 45 13.53 -8.83 10.71
N SER A 46 13.69 -10.15 10.66
CA SER A 46 12.80 -11.05 9.91
C SER A 46 11.36 -11.00 10.41
N ASP A 47 11.16 -10.94 11.72
CA ASP A 47 9.82 -10.94 12.34
C ASP A 47 9.09 -9.63 12.01
N ARG A 48 9.84 -8.52 11.97
CA ARG A 48 9.33 -7.22 11.57
C ARG A 48 9.02 -7.14 10.07
N LEU A 49 9.83 -7.78 9.23
CA LEU A 49 9.53 -7.91 7.80
C LEU A 49 8.25 -8.70 7.57
N ASP A 50 8.07 -9.82 8.27
CA ASP A 50 6.86 -10.64 8.22
C ASP A 50 5.62 -9.88 8.70
N TYR A 51 5.77 -9.09 9.77
CA TYR A 51 4.72 -8.21 10.26
C TYR A 51 4.28 -7.19 9.19
N TYR A 52 5.22 -6.52 8.53
CA TYR A 52 4.88 -5.57 7.45
C TYR A 52 4.23 -6.26 6.26
N HIS A 53 4.66 -7.47 5.90
CA HIS A 53 3.98 -8.26 4.86
C HIS A 53 2.58 -8.73 5.27
N ARG A 54 2.31 -8.94 6.56
CA ARG A 54 0.95 -9.21 7.07
C ARG A 54 0.09 -7.95 6.99
N LEU A 55 0.61 -6.82 7.45
CA LEU A 55 -0.10 -5.55 7.42
C LEU A 55 -0.42 -5.09 5.98
N GLU A 56 0.51 -5.27 5.04
CA GLU A 56 0.26 -4.93 3.64
C GLU A 56 -0.84 -5.80 3.02
N ARG A 57 -0.92 -7.09 3.39
CA ARG A 57 -2.05 -7.96 3.01
C ARG A 57 -3.36 -7.48 3.61
N GLU A 58 -3.33 -6.99 4.84
CA GLU A 58 -4.50 -6.44 5.54
C GLU A 58 -4.86 -5.03 5.09
N ARG A 59 -4.00 -4.32 4.34
CA ARG A 59 -4.25 -2.95 3.88
C ARG A 59 -5.46 -2.81 2.97
N ILE A 60 -5.87 -3.89 2.31
CA ILE A 60 -7.17 -3.97 1.60
C ILE A 60 -8.33 -3.69 2.58
N HIS A 61 -8.25 -4.17 3.82
CA HIS A 61 -9.32 -4.07 4.81
C HIS A 61 -9.47 -2.67 5.41
N LEU A 62 -8.39 -1.90 5.56
CA LEU A 62 -8.49 -0.54 6.10
C LEU A 62 -9.27 0.41 5.16
N LEU A 63 -9.12 0.25 3.84
CA LEU A 63 -9.92 0.99 2.86
C LEU A 63 -11.41 0.61 2.96
N LEU A 64 -11.71 -0.67 3.19
CA LEU A 64 -13.09 -1.16 3.34
C LEU A 64 -13.78 -0.64 4.61
N ILE A 65 -13.03 -0.41 5.69
CA ILE A 65 -13.61 0.11 6.95
C ILE A 65 -14.13 1.53 6.76
N ASP A 66 -13.41 2.38 6.05
CA ASP A 66 -13.81 3.77 5.87
C ASP A 66 -15.00 3.90 4.90
N ASP A 67 -15.07 3.05 3.88
CA ASP A 67 -16.24 2.90 3.02
C ASP A 67 -17.45 2.32 3.76
N ALA A 68 -17.24 1.32 4.63
CA ALA A 68 -18.31 0.77 5.48
C ALA A 68 -18.86 1.83 6.44
N ARG A 69 -17.98 2.66 7.03
CA ARG A 69 -18.38 3.77 7.90
C ARG A 69 -19.23 4.80 7.15
N ARG A 70 -18.84 5.16 5.92
CA ARG A 70 -19.63 6.06 5.05
C ARG A 70 -20.97 5.45 4.68
N GLY A 71 -20.99 4.18 4.28
CA GLY A 71 -22.22 3.46 3.97
C GLY A 71 -23.18 3.40 5.16
N LEU A 72 -22.68 3.17 6.38
CA LEU A 72 -23.50 3.21 7.59
C LEU A 72 -24.08 4.61 7.86
N ALA A 73 -23.30 5.67 7.61
CA ALA A 73 -23.80 7.05 7.72
C ALA A 73 -24.88 7.37 6.68
N ASP A 74 -24.81 6.78 5.48
CA ASP A 74 -25.85 6.88 4.46
C ASP A 74 -27.13 6.15 4.89
N VAL A 75 -27.01 4.96 5.51
CA VAL A 75 -28.16 4.23 6.08
C VAL A 75 -28.87 5.06 7.15
N VAL A 76 -28.11 5.59 8.12
CA VAL A 76 -28.67 6.42 9.20
C VAL A 76 -29.36 7.67 8.65
N ALA A 77 -28.81 8.27 7.59
CA ALA A 77 -29.38 9.45 6.94
C ALA A 77 -30.49 9.14 5.93
N GLY A 78 -30.89 7.88 5.76
CA GLY A 78 -31.91 7.47 4.80
C GLY A 78 -31.49 7.64 3.32
N ARG A 79 -30.19 7.75 3.04
CA ARG A 79 -29.63 7.85 1.68
C ARG A 79 -29.43 6.47 1.05
N THR A 80 -30.46 5.64 1.10
CA THR A 80 -30.45 4.26 0.61
C THR A 80 -31.36 4.10 -0.62
N GLN A 81 -31.18 3.00 -1.35
CA GLN A 81 -32.00 2.62 -2.49
C GLN A 81 -32.29 1.12 -2.40
N GLU A 82 -33.42 0.69 -2.96
CA GLU A 82 -33.74 -0.73 -3.10
C GLU A 82 -32.70 -1.44 -3.96
N ALA A 83 -32.14 -2.52 -3.42
CA ALA A 83 -30.97 -3.19 -3.97
C ALA A 83 -31.19 -3.67 -5.40
N ASP A 84 -32.29 -4.38 -5.65
CA ASP A 84 -32.59 -4.96 -6.97
C ASP A 84 -32.73 -3.87 -8.05
N THR A 85 -33.40 -2.76 -7.71
CA THR A 85 -33.60 -1.63 -8.61
C THR A 85 -32.27 -0.95 -8.94
N ALA A 86 -31.44 -0.69 -7.92
CA ALA A 86 -30.15 -0.05 -8.08
C ALA A 86 -29.17 -0.93 -8.89
N ILE A 87 -29.14 -2.24 -8.61
CA ILE A 87 -28.29 -3.20 -9.33
C ILE A 87 -28.70 -3.30 -10.80
N ALA A 88 -29.99 -3.40 -11.09
CA ALA A 88 -30.50 -3.44 -12.46
C ALA A 88 -30.13 -2.17 -13.25
N ALA A 89 -30.24 -0.99 -12.64
CA ALA A 89 -29.84 0.27 -13.25
C ALA A 89 -28.33 0.32 -13.54
N LEU A 90 -27.50 -0.15 -12.60
CA LEU A 90 -26.05 -0.19 -12.77
C LEU A 90 -25.64 -1.14 -13.91
N GLN A 91 -26.24 -2.33 -13.98
CA GLN A 91 -25.98 -3.31 -15.04
C GLN A 91 -26.34 -2.74 -16.41
N LYS A 92 -27.50 -2.09 -16.54
CA LYS A 92 -27.91 -1.40 -17.78
C LYS A 92 -26.90 -0.33 -18.20
N ARG A 93 -26.43 0.52 -17.27
CA ARG A 93 -25.41 1.55 -17.55
C ARG A 93 -24.09 0.92 -18.02
N ARG A 94 -23.62 -0.14 -17.38
CA ARG A 94 -22.39 -0.86 -17.77
C ARG A 94 -22.50 -1.50 -19.16
N ALA A 95 -23.66 -2.10 -19.47
CA ALA A 95 -23.92 -2.66 -20.79
C ALA A 95 -23.94 -1.58 -21.88
N ALA A 96 -24.53 -0.41 -21.61
CA ALA A 96 -24.54 0.72 -22.54
C ALA A 96 -23.13 1.33 -22.77
N ALA A 97 -22.33 1.45 -21.70
CA ALA A 97 -20.95 1.92 -21.79
C ALA A 97 -20.07 0.97 -22.63
N ARG A 98 -20.27 -0.35 -22.51
CA ARG A 98 -19.58 -1.35 -23.34
C ARG A 98 -20.00 -1.33 -24.82
N ARG A 99 -21.23 -0.89 -25.12
CA ARG A 99 -21.76 -0.83 -26.50
C ARG A 99 -21.43 0.49 -27.22
N SER A 100 -20.88 1.49 -26.54
CA SER A 100 -20.47 2.74 -27.17
C SER A 100 -19.06 2.57 -27.78
N PRO A 101 -18.90 2.57 -29.11
CA PRO A 101 -17.56 2.48 -29.71
C PRO A 101 -16.80 3.77 -29.42
N ALA A 102 -15.48 3.65 -29.25
CA ALA A 102 -14.53 4.75 -29.06
C ALA A 102 -14.81 5.90 -30.04
N ARG A 103 -15.45 6.95 -29.55
CA ARG A 103 -15.80 8.12 -30.35
C ARG A 103 -14.70 9.16 -30.21
N THR A 104 -13.50 8.86 -30.72
CA THR A 104 -12.47 9.85 -31.09
C THR A 104 -11.27 9.15 -31.73
N ALA A 105 -11.34 8.92 -33.04
CA ALA A 105 -10.16 8.86 -33.90
C ALA A 105 -10.59 9.11 -35.35
N LYS A 106 -11.01 10.34 -35.66
CA LYS A 106 -10.94 10.84 -37.03
C LYS A 106 -10.12 12.12 -37.01
N ARG A 107 -8.85 11.93 -37.36
CA ARG A 107 -7.84 12.95 -37.66
C ARG A 107 -8.41 13.95 -38.67
N GLY A 108 -8.25 15.23 -38.38
CA GLY A 108 -8.02 16.29 -39.36
C GLY A 108 -6.58 16.73 -39.21
#